data_AF-A0A423JNF2-F1
#
_entry.id   AF-A0A423JNF2-F1
#
_cell.length_a   1.000
_cell.length_b   1.000
_cell.length_c   1.000
_cell.angle_alpha   90.00
_cell.angle_beta   90.00
_cell.angle_gamma   90.00
#
_symmetry.space_group_name_H-M   'P 1'
#
loop_
_entity.id
_entity.type
_entity.pdbx_description
1 polymer ?
#
loop_
_entity_poly.entity_id
_entity_poly.type
_entity_poly.pdbx_seq_one_letter_code
_entity_poly.pdbx_strand_id
1 'polypeptide(L)'
;PDADRADYAYRLAKDGRYEEALALLDTLKDPNTAKALNYRGYATRKLGRTDEGIGYYLQSVKLDPQYAQVREYLGEAYVIKARLDLAQEKLQHIKSICGSTCQEYHALAEAINDSSKTCHRTD
;
A
#
# COMPACT_ATOMS: atom_id res chain seq x y z
N PRO A 1 -12.15 10.56 -17.36
CA PRO A 1 -10.69 10.49 -17.62
C PRO A 1 -10.06 9.26 -16.97
N ASP A 2 -8.81 8.92 -17.28
CA ASP A 2 -8.14 7.78 -16.64
C ASP A 2 -8.01 7.96 -15.13
N ALA A 3 -7.83 9.20 -14.66
CA ALA A 3 -7.84 9.52 -13.23
C ALA A 3 -9.16 9.09 -12.54
N ASP A 4 -10.32 9.44 -13.12
CA ASP A 4 -11.63 9.06 -12.55
C ASP A 4 -11.84 7.54 -12.54
N ARG A 5 -11.32 6.85 -13.56
CA ARG A 5 -11.40 5.39 -13.68
C ARG A 5 -10.51 4.71 -12.65
N ALA A 6 -9.29 5.22 -12.44
CA ALA A 6 -8.38 4.74 -11.41
C ALA A 6 -8.99 4.95 -10.01
N ASP A 7 -9.53 6.13 -9.74
CA ASP A 7 -10.21 6.42 -8.46
C ASP A 7 -11.46 5.54 -8.28
N TYR A 8 -12.18 5.20 -9.35
CA TYR A 8 -13.27 4.23 -9.29
C TYR A 8 -12.77 2.80 -9.01
N ALA A 9 -11.69 2.37 -9.66
CA ALA A 9 -11.06 1.08 -9.36
C ALA A 9 -10.63 1.00 -7.89
N TYR A 10 -10.12 2.08 -7.33
CA TYR A 10 -9.80 2.12 -5.91
C TYR A 10 -11.04 1.92 -5.02
N ARG A 11 -12.17 2.56 -5.34
CA ARG A 11 -13.44 2.33 -4.63
C ARG A 11 -13.88 0.87 -4.71
N LEU A 12 -13.83 0.26 -5.90
CA LEU A 12 -14.11 -1.18 -6.06
C LEU A 12 -13.22 -2.02 -5.14
N ALA A 13 -11.92 -1.73 -5.09
CA ALA A 13 -11.00 -2.44 -4.20
C ALA A 13 -11.32 -2.20 -2.72
N LYS A 14 -11.71 -0.99 -2.32
CA LYS A 14 -12.14 -0.69 -0.95
C LYS A 14 -13.41 -1.46 -0.54
N ASP A 15 -14.27 -1.77 -1.51
CA ASP A 15 -15.48 -2.60 -1.33
C ASP A 15 -15.18 -4.12 -1.40
N GLY A 16 -13.91 -4.52 -1.51
CA GLY A 16 -13.50 -5.93 -1.59
C GLY A 16 -13.57 -6.54 -2.98
N ARG A 17 -13.93 -5.77 -4.01
CA ARG A 17 -14.05 -6.21 -5.41
C ARG A 17 -12.71 -6.06 -6.12
N TYR A 18 -11.71 -6.79 -5.65
CA TYR A 18 -10.32 -6.60 -6.06
C TYR A 18 -10.04 -6.99 -7.51
N GLU A 19 -10.59 -8.12 -7.99
CA GLU A 19 -10.43 -8.55 -9.38
C GLU A 19 -11.06 -7.55 -10.36
N GLU A 20 -12.22 -6.99 -10.01
CA GLU A 20 -12.88 -5.98 -10.83
C GLU A 20 -12.11 -4.66 -10.85
N ALA A 21 -11.51 -4.27 -9.72
CA ALA A 21 -10.61 -3.14 -9.67
C ALA A 21 -9.42 -3.33 -10.61
N LEU A 22 -8.78 -4.51 -10.59
CA LEU A 22 -7.65 -4.82 -11.47
C LEU A 22 -8.07 -4.81 -12.94
N ALA A 23 -9.18 -5.46 -13.28
CA ALA A 23 -9.72 -5.47 -14.64
C ALA A 23 -9.99 -4.05 -15.14
N LEU A 24 -10.52 -3.16 -14.29
CA LEU A 24 -10.72 -1.75 -14.66
C LEU A 24 -9.37 -1.02 -14.85
N LEU A 25 -8.39 -1.25 -13.97
CA LEU A 25 -7.05 -0.64 -14.09
C LEU A 25 -6.33 -1.09 -15.38
N ASP A 26 -6.61 -2.31 -15.88
CA ASP A 26 -6.04 -2.84 -17.15
C ASP A 26 -6.57 -2.11 -18.39
N THR A 27 -7.67 -1.37 -18.26
CA THR A 27 -8.28 -0.61 -19.36
C THR A 27 -7.85 0.85 -19.44
N LEU A 28 -6.99 1.30 -18.52
CA LEU A 28 -6.48 2.67 -18.55
C LEU A 28 -5.58 2.86 -19.78
N LYS A 29 -5.66 4.03 -20.40
CA LYS A 29 -4.75 4.42 -21.50
C LYS A 29 -3.35 4.73 -20.94
N ASP A 30 -3.29 5.32 -19.75
CA ASP A 30 -2.06 5.50 -18.98
C ASP A 30 -2.12 4.67 -17.67
N PRO A 31 -1.71 3.39 -17.72
CA PRO A 31 -1.83 2.48 -16.59
C PRO A 31 -0.72 2.66 -15.53
N ASN A 32 0.33 3.44 -15.82
CA ASN A 32 1.55 3.52 -15.02
C ASN A 32 1.70 4.86 -14.30
N THR A 33 0.58 5.45 -13.88
CA THR A 33 0.60 6.60 -12.95
C THR A 33 0.85 6.13 -11.51
N ALA A 34 1.37 7.00 -10.65
CA ALA A 34 1.58 6.67 -9.23
C ALA A 34 0.28 6.17 -8.57
N LYS A 35 -0.86 6.84 -8.82
CA LYS A 35 -2.16 6.40 -8.33
C LYS A 35 -2.57 5.01 -8.85
N ALA A 36 -2.50 4.78 -10.16
CA ALA A 36 -2.91 3.50 -10.73
C ALA A 36 -2.06 2.34 -10.19
N LEU A 37 -0.74 2.55 -10.08
CA LEU A 37 0.18 1.59 -9.48
C LEU A 37 -0.13 1.34 -7.99
N ASN A 38 -0.40 2.39 -7.22
CA ASN A 38 -0.86 2.25 -5.84
C ASN A 38 -2.12 1.36 -5.74
N TYR A 39 -3.12 1.61 -6.58
CA TYR A 39 -4.38 0.87 -6.54
C TYR A 39 -4.22 -0.59 -7.00
N ARG A 40 -3.34 -0.86 -7.97
CA ARG A 40 -2.93 -2.24 -8.32
C ARG A 40 -2.27 -2.92 -7.13
N GLY A 41 -1.34 -2.24 -6.47
CA GLY A 41 -0.67 -2.74 -5.28
C GLY A 41 -1.66 -3.08 -4.17
N TYR A 42 -2.64 -2.21 -3.94
CA TYR A 42 -3.70 -2.41 -2.96
C TYR A 42 -4.55 -3.64 -3.26
N ALA A 43 -5.09 -3.73 -4.47
CA ALA A 43 -5.94 -4.86 -4.85
C ALA A 43 -5.19 -6.20 -4.82
N THR A 44 -3.97 -6.25 -5.36
CA THR A 44 -3.16 -7.48 -5.39
C THR A 44 -2.73 -7.95 -4.00
N ARG A 45 -2.28 -7.02 -3.13
CA ARG A 45 -1.96 -7.36 -1.73
C ARG A 45 -3.18 -7.92 -1.01
N LYS A 46 -4.36 -7.31 -1.18
CA LYS A 46 -5.59 -7.78 -0.54
C LYS A 46 -6.06 -9.14 -1.06
N LEU A 47 -5.69 -9.51 -2.28
CA LEU A 47 -5.86 -10.85 -2.84
C LEU A 47 -4.82 -11.87 -2.34
N GLY A 48 -3.94 -11.51 -1.41
CA GLY A 48 -2.87 -12.37 -0.90
C GLY A 48 -1.65 -12.45 -1.83
N ARG A 49 -1.67 -11.75 -2.97
CA ARG A 49 -0.54 -11.65 -3.90
C ARG A 49 0.43 -10.56 -3.43
N THR A 50 0.91 -10.70 -2.19
CA THR A 50 1.63 -9.64 -1.47
C THR A 50 2.91 -9.21 -2.18
N ASP A 51 3.67 -10.15 -2.75
CA ASP A 51 4.93 -9.82 -3.45
C ASP A 51 4.68 -9.03 -4.75
N GLU A 52 3.60 -9.34 -5.47
CA GLU A 52 3.15 -8.57 -6.63
C GLU A 52 2.76 -7.14 -6.21
N GLY A 53 2.01 -7.02 -5.12
CA GLY A 53 1.59 -5.74 -4.58
C GLY A 53 2.76 -4.85 -4.17
N ILE A 54 3.79 -5.43 -3.53
CA ILE A 54 5.05 -4.74 -3.21
C ILE A 54 5.70 -4.18 -4.48
N GLY A 55 5.73 -4.96 -5.56
CA GLY A 55 6.27 -4.52 -6.86
C GLY A 55 5.60 -3.24 -7.37
N TYR A 56 4.26 -3.20 -7.37
CA TYR A 56 3.52 -2.02 -7.80
C TYR A 56 3.74 -0.82 -6.87
N TYR A 57 3.75 -1.03 -5.55
CA TYR A 57 4.02 0.06 -4.62
C TYR A 57 5.41 0.67 -4.79
N LEU A 58 6.44 -0.16 -5.01
CA LEU A 58 7.79 0.32 -5.27
C LEU A 58 7.86 1.17 -6.54
N GLN A 59 7.17 0.77 -7.60
CA GLN A 59 7.06 1.59 -8.81
C GLN A 59 6.31 2.90 -8.54
N SER A 60 5.21 2.87 -7.79
CA SER A 60 4.48 4.08 -7.42
C SER A 60 5.33 5.06 -6.60
N VAL A 61 6.09 4.58 -5.60
CA VAL A 61 6.98 5.43 -4.78
C VAL A 61 8.12 6.01 -5.62
N LYS A 62 8.59 5.30 -6.65
CA LYS A 62 9.59 5.83 -7.59
C LYS A 62 9.05 7.01 -8.39
N LEU A 63 7.77 6.99 -8.76
CA LEU A 63 7.12 8.07 -9.49
C LEU A 63 6.77 9.25 -8.59
N ASP A 64 6.27 8.97 -7.38
CA ASP A 64 5.97 9.99 -6.37
C ASP A 64 6.59 9.60 -5.01
N PRO A 65 7.80 10.10 -4.72
CA PRO A 65 8.47 9.83 -3.45
C PRO A 65 7.76 10.39 -2.22
N GLN A 66 6.84 11.35 -2.39
CA GLN A 66 6.11 12.03 -1.31
C GLN A 66 4.73 11.40 -1.04
N TYR A 67 4.36 10.34 -1.77
CA TYR A 67 3.06 9.70 -1.61
C TYR A 67 2.98 8.85 -0.32
N ALA A 68 2.61 9.49 0.79
CA ALA A 68 2.57 8.87 2.12
C ALA A 68 1.70 7.60 2.19
N GLN A 69 0.50 7.62 1.57
CA GLN A 69 -0.41 6.47 1.54
C GLN A 69 0.21 5.22 0.89
N VAL A 70 1.02 5.38 -0.16
CA VAL A 70 1.68 4.23 -0.81
C VAL A 70 2.74 3.64 0.11
N ARG A 71 3.45 4.50 0.86
CA ARG A 71 4.45 4.05 1.82
C ARG A 71 3.82 3.34 3.00
N GLU A 72 2.64 3.78 3.45
CA GLU A 72 1.82 3.07 4.45
C GLU A 72 1.51 1.66 3.94
N TYR A 73 0.90 1.53 2.75
CA TYR A 73 0.53 0.22 2.22
C TYR A 73 1.72 -0.69 1.90
N LEU A 74 2.85 -0.12 1.44
CA LEU A 74 4.09 -0.85 1.28
C LEU A 74 4.64 -1.34 2.62
N GLY A 75 4.57 -0.51 3.66
CA GLY A 75 4.94 -0.88 5.03
C GLY A 75 4.07 -2.03 5.55
N GLU A 76 2.75 -1.95 5.38
CA GLU A 76 1.84 -3.04 5.76
C GLU A 76 2.15 -4.34 4.98
N ALA A 77 2.49 -4.23 3.70
CA ALA A 77 2.91 -5.38 2.91
C ALA A 77 4.19 -6.03 3.48
N TYR A 78 5.15 -5.22 3.93
CA TYR A 78 6.34 -5.74 4.61
C TYR A 78 6.03 -6.36 5.97
N VAL A 79 5.07 -5.84 6.73
CA VAL A 79 4.58 -6.48 7.96
C VAL A 79 4.03 -7.87 7.66
N ILE A 80 3.19 -8.02 6.62
CA ILE A 80 2.67 -9.34 6.19
C ILE A 80 3.81 -10.32 5.86
N LYS A 81 4.93 -9.82 5.31
CA LYS A 81 6.12 -10.62 4.98
C LYS A 81 7.10 -10.79 6.15
N ALA A 82 6.74 -10.35 7.36
CA ALA A 82 7.60 -10.32 8.55
C ALA A 82 8.92 -9.54 8.37
N ARG A 83 8.94 -8.57 7.43
CA ARG A 83 10.07 -7.68 7.14
C ARG A 83 9.92 -6.38 7.91
N LEU A 84 9.97 -6.47 9.24
CA LEU A 84 9.72 -5.33 10.13
C LEU A 84 10.79 -4.23 9.97
N ASP A 85 12.01 -4.59 9.57
CA ASP A 85 13.09 -3.67 9.20
C ASP A 85 12.64 -2.70 8.09
N LEU A 86 12.09 -3.25 7.00
CA LEU A 86 11.62 -2.46 5.86
C LEU A 86 10.34 -1.68 6.18
N ALA A 87 9.46 -2.25 7.01
CA ALA A 87 8.27 -1.54 7.49
C ALA A 87 8.63 -0.32 8.34
N GLN A 88 9.60 -0.45 9.25
CA GLN A 88 10.11 0.68 10.05
C GLN A 88 10.75 1.75 9.18
N GLU A 89 11.50 1.37 8.15
CA GLU A 89 12.05 2.32 7.18
C GLU A 89 10.92 3.14 6.52
N LYS A 90 9.84 2.47 6.07
CA LYS A 90 8.69 3.19 5.48
C LYS A 90 8.02 4.12 6.50
N LEU A 91 7.90 3.71 7.76
CA LEU A 91 7.35 4.54 8.84
C LEU A 91 8.17 5.83 9.06
N GLN A 92 9.50 5.74 9.03
CA GLN A 92 10.36 6.93 9.12
C GLN A 92 10.18 7.87 7.93
N HIS A 93 10.03 7.32 6.73
CA HIS A 93 9.73 8.13 5.56
C HIS A 93 8.38 8.84 5.68
N ILE A 94 7.32 8.15 6.11
CA ILE A 94 6.01 8.79 6.33
C ILE A 94 6.13 9.92 7.35
N LYS A 95 6.86 9.69 8.46
CA LYS A 95 7.13 10.72 9.47
C LYS A 95 7.82 11.95 8.87
N SER A 96 8.76 11.77 7.94
CA SER A 96 9.42 12.88 7.26
C SER A 96 8.51 13.68 6.33
N ILE A 97 7.45 13.05 5.80
CA ILE A 97 6.50 13.66 4.86
C ILE A 97 5.42 14.45 5.62
N CYS A 98 4.79 13.84 6.64
CA CYS A 98 3.62 14.42 7.31
C CYS A 98 3.68 14.43 8.85
N GLY A 99 4.83 14.08 9.44
CA GLY A 99 4.98 13.99 10.89
C GLY A 99 4.40 12.70 11.47
N SER A 100 4.38 12.61 12.81
CA SER A 100 3.89 11.42 13.52
C SER A 100 2.41 11.49 13.91
N THR A 101 1.68 12.50 13.41
CA THR A 101 0.26 12.73 13.70
C THR A 101 -0.66 12.47 12.50
N CYS A 102 -0.09 12.18 11.32
CA CYS A 102 -0.88 11.83 10.15
C CYS A 102 -1.39 10.38 10.23
N GLN A 103 -2.51 10.14 9.55
CA GLN A 103 -3.20 8.85 9.56
C GLN A 103 -2.28 7.71 9.10
N GLU A 104 -1.48 7.94 8.07
CA GLU A 104 -0.55 6.97 7.49
C GLU A 104 0.52 6.53 8.49
N TYR A 105 1.02 7.46 9.30
CA TYR A 105 2.00 7.13 10.34
C TYR A 105 1.35 6.26 11.42
N HIS A 106 0.17 6.64 11.88
CA HIS A 106 -0.54 5.88 12.91
C HIS A 106 -0.89 4.48 12.44
N ALA A 107 -1.44 4.34 11.23
CA ALA A 107 -1.83 3.05 10.66
C ALA A 107 -0.64 2.09 10.56
N LEU A 108 0.49 2.54 10.01
CA LEU A 108 1.66 1.69 9.89
C LEU A 108 2.32 1.38 11.25
N ALA A 109 2.36 2.35 12.17
CA ALA A 109 2.88 2.12 13.52
C ALA A 109 2.06 1.07 14.29
N GLU A 110 0.74 1.11 14.16
CA GLU A 110 -0.16 0.11 14.74
C GLU A 110 0.09 -1.28 14.15
N ALA A 111 0.16 -1.39 12.81
CA ALA A 111 0.42 -2.66 12.14
C ALA A 111 1.75 -3.31 12.57
N ILE A 112 2.83 -2.51 12.71
CA ILE A 112 4.13 -3.00 13.20
C ILE A 112 4.04 -3.49 14.65
N ASN A 113 3.35 -2.73 15.51
CA ASN A 113 3.21 -3.06 16.92
C ASN A 113 2.42 -4.36 17.13
N ASP A 114 1.33 -4.55 16.40
CA ASP A 114 0.48 -5.74 16.53
C ASP A 114 1.17 -7.00 16.01
N SER A 115 1.95 -6.89 14.93
CA SER A 115 2.82 -7.98 14.46
C SER A 115 3.90 -8.36 15.48
N SER A 116 4.42 -7.38 16.23
CA SER A 116 5.44 -7.64 17.26
C SER A 116 4.86 -8.34 18.48
N LYS A 117 3.64 -7.97 18.91
CA LYS A 117 2.93 -8.60 20.04
C LYS A 117 2.50 -10.02 19.75
N THR A 118 2.06 -10.30 18.52
CA THR A 118 1.62 -11.65 18.12
C THR A 118 2.79 -12.65 18.09
N CYS A 119 4.00 -12.19 17.77
CA CYS A 119 5.21 -13.01 17.83
C CYS A 119 5.67 -13.33 19.28
N HIS A 120 5.28 -12.53 20.27
CA HIS A 120 5.66 -12.70 21.69
C HIS A 120 4.61 -13.43 22.54
N ARG A 121 3.50 -13.90 21.96
CA ARG A 121 2.43 -14.62 22.68
C ARG A 121 2.48 -16.14 22.50
N THR A 122 3.53 -16.66 21.89
CA THR A 122 3.80 -18.10 21.76
C THR A 122 5.01 -18.48 22.62
N ASP A 123 4.83 -18.52 23.93
CA ASP A 123 5.70 -19.18 24.91
C ASP A 123 4.82 -19.93 25.92
#